data_AF-S6BC09-F1
#
_entry.id   AF-S6BC09-F1
#
_cell.length_a   1.000
_cell.length_b   1.000
_cell.length_c   1.000
_cell.angle_alpha   90.00
_cell.angle_beta   90.00
_cell.angle_gamma   90.00
#
_symmetry.space_group_name_H-M   'P 1'
#
loop_
_entity.id
_entity.type
_entity.pdbx_description
1 polymer ?
#
loop_
_entity_poly.entity_id
_entity_poly.type
_entity_poly.pdbx_seq_one_letter_code
_entity_poly.pdbx_strand_id
1 'polypeptide(L)'
;MTFASLGLIEPLLRATEALGYKTPSPVQAEAIPAVLKGRDLMAAAQTGTGKTAGFALPLLQKLTQEGPEVASNSVRALVLVPTRELAEQVNESFRVYGQHLPLRNYAVYGGVSINPQMMKLRKGIDVLVATPGRLLDLYRQNAVKFNQLQVLVLDEADRMLDLGFSRELDDVFTALPKRRQTLLFSATFSDAIRQMARELLRDPLSIEVSPRNAAAKSVKQWLITVDKKRKAELFLHLLQERRWGQVLVFAKTRKGVDELVDELQGQGVSADAIHGDKPQPSRLRALERFKAGEVQILVATDVAARGLDIDDLPLVVNFDLPIVAEDYVHRIGRTGRAGATGEAISLVCADEVQLLSAIEVLIKQTLQRRDEPGFVPDHRVPQTDATGAILKKPKKPKKPKEQAAGKDGKGAALGRWIDSEKPKVKAVRKGPGFGKVKKG
;
A
#
# COMPACT_ATOMS: atom_id res chain seq x y z
N MET A 1 -1.57 30.81 9.82
CA MET A 1 -0.76 30.82 8.58
C MET A 1 -1.70 30.60 7.41
N THR A 2 -1.57 31.33 6.31
CA THR A 2 -2.44 31.23 5.12
C THR A 2 -1.64 30.77 3.90
N PHE A 3 -2.29 30.27 2.85
CA PHE A 3 -1.59 29.93 1.59
C PHE A 3 -0.88 31.13 0.97
N ALA A 4 -1.46 32.32 1.06
CA ALA A 4 -0.83 33.57 0.62
C ALA A 4 0.52 33.83 1.31
N SER A 5 0.65 33.48 2.59
CA SER A 5 1.90 33.64 3.34
C SER A 5 3.02 32.67 2.92
N LEU A 6 2.74 31.69 2.05
CA LEU A 6 3.71 30.71 1.57
C LEU A 6 4.45 31.14 0.28
N GLY A 7 4.12 32.33 -0.27
CA GLY A 7 4.78 32.87 -1.46
C GLY A 7 4.23 32.34 -2.80
N LEU A 8 2.98 31.87 -2.82
CA LEU A 8 2.30 31.43 -4.04
C LEU A 8 1.76 32.60 -4.87
N ILE A 9 1.78 32.47 -6.19
CA ILE A 9 1.21 33.45 -7.15
C ILE A 9 -0.31 33.44 -7.15
N GLU A 10 -0.92 34.56 -7.54
CA GLU A 10 -2.38 34.76 -7.56
C GLU A 10 -3.17 33.63 -8.26
N PRO A 11 -2.79 33.13 -9.45
CA PRO A 11 -3.56 32.09 -10.13
C PRO A 11 -3.66 30.79 -9.31
N LEU A 12 -2.62 30.46 -8.55
CA LEU A 12 -2.59 29.30 -7.67
C LEU A 12 -3.38 29.54 -6.37
N LEU A 13 -3.32 30.76 -5.82
CA LEU A 13 -4.13 31.13 -4.66
C LEU A 13 -5.62 31.02 -4.99
N ARG A 14 -6.04 31.54 -6.15
CA ARG A 14 -7.41 31.41 -6.64
C ARG A 14 -7.84 29.96 -6.79
N ALA A 15 -6.97 29.09 -7.31
CA ALA A 15 -7.26 27.65 -7.40
C ALA A 15 -7.43 27.02 -6.01
N THR A 16 -6.57 27.36 -5.05
CA THR A 16 -6.68 26.84 -3.67
C THR A 16 -7.96 27.31 -2.96
N GLU A 17 -8.38 28.55 -3.18
CA GLU A 17 -9.61 29.10 -2.64
C GLU A 17 -10.86 28.43 -3.23
N ALA A 18 -10.88 28.20 -4.55
CA ALA A 18 -11.97 27.49 -5.22
C ALA A 18 -12.13 26.04 -4.71
N LEU A 19 -11.05 25.41 -4.25
CA LEU A 19 -11.07 24.09 -3.62
C LEU A 19 -11.41 24.13 -2.12
N GLY A 20 -11.65 25.31 -1.56
CA GLY A 20 -11.97 25.48 -0.14
C GLY A 20 -10.77 25.27 0.80
N TYR A 21 -9.53 25.36 0.30
CA TYR A 21 -8.34 25.21 1.14
C TYR A 21 -8.12 26.45 2.00
N LYS A 22 -8.59 26.40 3.25
CA LYS A 22 -8.51 27.54 4.18
C LYS A 22 -7.13 27.72 4.79
N THR A 23 -6.50 26.64 5.23
CA THR A 23 -5.22 26.65 5.95
C THR A 23 -4.29 25.56 5.43
N PRO A 24 -3.00 25.85 5.21
CA PRO A 24 -2.06 24.84 4.78
C PRO A 24 -1.85 23.80 5.88
N SER A 25 -1.73 22.53 5.49
CA SER A 25 -1.33 21.46 6.39
C SER A 25 0.14 21.63 6.82
N PRO A 26 0.60 20.97 7.91
CA PRO A 26 1.99 21.11 8.35
C PRO A 26 3.01 20.75 7.26
N VAL A 27 2.76 19.67 6.50
CA VAL A 27 3.63 19.30 5.38
C VAL A 27 3.65 20.36 4.27
N GLN A 28 2.52 21.02 3.99
CA GLN A 28 2.46 22.10 2.99
C GLN A 28 3.18 23.36 3.46
N ALA A 29 2.99 23.74 4.73
CA ALA A 29 3.60 24.93 5.33
C ALA A 29 5.14 24.89 5.27
N GLU A 30 5.73 23.71 5.44
CA GLU A 30 7.18 23.51 5.38
C GLU A 30 7.68 23.23 3.96
N ALA A 31 6.97 22.40 3.19
CA ALA A 31 7.42 21.98 1.86
C ALA A 31 7.34 23.12 0.84
N ILE A 32 6.23 23.86 0.78
CA ILE A 32 6.00 24.84 -0.29
C ILE A 32 7.13 25.90 -0.35
N PRO A 33 7.51 26.56 0.75
CA PRO A 33 8.60 27.54 0.72
C PRO A 33 9.95 26.93 0.37
N ALA A 34 10.22 25.69 0.80
CA ALA A 34 11.48 25.00 0.50
C ALA A 34 11.59 24.64 -0.99
N VAL A 35 10.50 24.15 -1.58
CA VAL A 35 10.45 23.81 -3.01
C VAL A 35 10.60 25.05 -3.87
N LEU A 36 9.94 26.16 -3.53
CA LEU A 36 10.09 27.44 -4.24
C LEU A 36 11.54 27.96 -4.22
N LYS A 37 12.28 27.73 -3.13
CA LYS A 37 13.70 28.10 -3.01
C LYS A 37 14.65 27.17 -3.78
N GLY A 38 14.13 26.13 -4.44
CA GLY A 38 14.93 25.17 -5.20
C GLY A 38 15.67 24.14 -4.35
N ARG A 39 15.35 24.03 -3.04
CA ARG A 39 15.97 23.03 -2.16
C ARG A 39 15.37 21.66 -2.42
N ASP A 40 16.20 20.62 -2.35
CA ASP A 40 15.72 19.24 -2.34
C ASP A 40 14.91 18.97 -1.07
N LEU A 41 14.02 17.98 -1.13
CA LEU A 41 13.10 17.67 -0.05
C LEU A 41 13.02 16.17 0.20
N MET A 42 12.99 15.80 1.47
CA MET A 42 12.62 14.47 1.93
C MET A 42 11.49 14.60 2.96
N ALA A 43 10.29 14.15 2.61
CA ALA A 43 9.12 14.30 3.45
C ALA A 43 8.49 12.93 3.78
N ALA A 44 8.36 12.64 5.08
CA ALA A 44 7.54 11.56 5.60
C ALA A 44 6.19 12.11 6.07
N ALA A 45 5.16 11.80 5.31
CA ALA A 45 3.78 12.09 5.69
C ALA A 45 2.83 11.05 5.09
N GLN A 46 1.77 10.74 5.83
CA GLN A 46 0.76 9.79 5.38
C GLN A 46 -0.01 10.33 4.15
N THR A 47 -0.64 9.45 3.37
CA THR A 47 -1.59 9.85 2.32
C THR A 47 -2.66 10.79 2.89
N GLY A 48 -3.26 11.65 2.06
CA GLY A 48 -4.29 12.64 2.44
C GLY A 48 -3.87 13.71 3.45
N THR A 49 -2.58 13.83 3.78
CA THR A 49 -2.04 14.99 4.53
C THR A 49 -1.81 16.22 3.66
N GLY A 50 -2.22 16.17 2.38
CA GLY A 50 -2.04 17.25 1.42
C GLY A 50 -0.66 17.31 0.77
N LYS A 51 0.10 16.20 0.77
CA LYS A 51 1.42 16.07 0.11
C LYS A 51 1.42 16.55 -1.34
N THR A 52 0.40 16.16 -2.11
CA THR A 52 0.29 16.50 -3.53
C THR A 52 0.27 18.00 -3.74
N ALA A 53 -0.53 18.76 -2.98
CA ALA A 53 -0.50 20.22 -3.06
C ALA A 53 0.86 20.80 -2.61
N GLY A 54 1.51 20.16 -1.63
CA GLY A 54 2.82 20.56 -1.10
C GLY A 54 3.95 20.58 -2.14
N PHE A 55 3.91 19.69 -3.14
CA PHE A 55 4.84 19.74 -4.27
C PHE A 55 4.25 20.32 -5.56
N ALA A 56 2.95 20.13 -5.83
CA ALA A 56 2.36 20.52 -7.11
C ALA A 56 2.25 22.04 -7.25
N LEU A 57 1.79 22.75 -6.21
CA LEU A 57 1.66 24.21 -6.22
C LEU A 57 3.00 24.92 -6.49
N PRO A 58 4.07 24.69 -5.71
CA PRO A 58 5.34 25.36 -5.97
C PRO A 58 6.00 24.93 -7.29
N LEU A 59 5.75 23.70 -7.75
CA LEU A 59 6.24 23.22 -9.04
C LEU A 59 5.56 23.93 -10.21
N LEU A 60 4.23 24.06 -10.18
CA LEU A 60 3.47 24.81 -11.20
C LEU A 60 3.92 26.27 -11.28
N GLN A 61 4.14 26.90 -10.13
CA GLN A 61 4.68 28.26 -10.07
C GLN A 61 6.05 28.35 -10.75
N LYS A 62 6.98 27.48 -10.36
CA LYS A 62 8.34 27.44 -10.92
C LYS A 62 8.32 27.28 -12.44
N LEU A 63 7.53 26.33 -12.96
CA LEU A 63 7.41 26.09 -14.40
C LEU A 63 6.73 27.23 -15.16
N THR A 64 5.91 28.04 -14.49
CA THR A 64 5.28 29.23 -15.07
C THR A 64 6.25 30.40 -15.15
N GLN A 65 7.09 30.57 -14.13
CA GLN A 65 7.98 31.73 -13.99
C GLN A 65 9.36 31.51 -14.61
N GLU A 66 9.81 30.27 -14.74
CA GLU A 66 11.18 29.93 -15.10
C GLU A 66 11.28 29.01 -16.32
N GLY A 67 12.36 29.18 -17.06
CA GLY A 67 12.82 28.27 -18.11
C GLY A 67 12.14 28.46 -19.47
N PRO A 68 12.69 27.82 -20.51
CA PRO A 68 12.13 27.88 -21.86
C PRO A 68 10.82 27.09 -21.94
N GLU A 69 10.05 27.37 -22.99
CA GLU A 69 8.91 26.53 -23.37
C GLU A 69 9.35 25.08 -23.59
N VAL A 70 8.45 24.15 -23.25
CA VAL A 70 8.73 22.72 -23.41
C VAL A 70 8.75 22.33 -24.89
N ALA A 71 9.86 21.71 -25.30
CA ALA A 71 10.09 21.25 -26.66
C ALA A 71 9.33 19.94 -26.96
N SER A 72 9.27 19.58 -28.24
CA SER A 72 8.67 18.32 -28.69
C SER A 72 9.32 17.11 -28.02
N ASN A 73 8.50 16.17 -27.55
CA ASN A 73 8.91 14.97 -26.81
C ASN A 73 9.68 15.27 -25.52
N SER A 74 9.75 16.51 -25.04
CA SER A 74 10.48 16.86 -23.82
C SER A 74 9.54 17.06 -22.64
N VAL A 75 10.11 16.97 -21.43
CA VAL A 75 9.43 17.25 -20.16
C VAL A 75 10.24 18.17 -19.27
N ARG A 76 9.57 19.04 -18.50
CA ARG A 76 10.23 19.97 -17.56
C ARG A 76 10.16 19.50 -16.11
N ALA A 77 9.10 18.79 -15.73
CA ALA A 77 9.00 18.10 -14.45
C ALA A 77 8.48 16.66 -14.62
N LEU A 78 9.02 15.76 -13.81
CA LEU A 78 8.65 14.35 -13.80
C LEU A 78 8.20 13.96 -12.39
N VAL A 79 7.01 13.39 -12.28
CA VAL A 79 6.46 12.84 -11.04
C VAL A 79 6.33 11.33 -11.19
N LEU A 80 7.17 10.60 -10.47
CA LEU A 80 7.12 9.14 -10.42
C LEU A 80 6.16 8.67 -9.33
N VAL A 81 5.29 7.75 -9.70
CA VAL A 81 4.27 7.17 -8.82
C VAL A 81 4.20 5.64 -8.99
N PRO A 82 3.83 4.88 -7.95
CA PRO A 82 3.83 3.41 -8.00
C PRO A 82 2.67 2.81 -8.82
N THR A 83 1.53 3.48 -8.90
CA THR A 83 0.30 2.89 -9.47
C THR A 83 -0.32 3.79 -10.53
N ARG A 84 -1.15 3.17 -11.38
CA ARG A 84 -1.87 3.87 -12.46
C ARG A 84 -2.90 4.85 -11.89
N GLU A 85 -3.51 4.47 -10.78
CA GLU A 85 -4.54 5.23 -10.09
C GLU A 85 -3.95 6.50 -9.51
N LEU A 86 -2.80 6.36 -8.84
CA LEU A 86 -2.10 7.51 -8.30
C LEU A 86 -1.59 8.42 -9.42
N ALA A 87 -1.19 7.86 -10.57
CA ALA A 87 -0.81 8.65 -11.73
C ALA A 87 -1.94 9.56 -12.22
N GLU A 88 -3.15 9.01 -12.37
CA GLU A 88 -4.32 9.79 -12.75
C GLU A 88 -4.72 10.80 -11.68
N GLN A 89 -4.71 10.43 -10.40
CA GLN A 89 -5.07 11.34 -9.29
C GLN A 89 -4.09 12.51 -9.15
N VAL A 90 -2.80 12.24 -9.26
CA VAL A 90 -1.78 13.30 -9.21
C VAL A 90 -1.87 14.17 -10.45
N ASN A 91 -2.08 13.60 -11.63
CA ASN A 91 -2.29 14.37 -12.86
C ASN A 91 -3.53 15.26 -12.79
N GLU A 92 -4.64 14.74 -12.26
CA GLU A 92 -5.85 15.51 -12.01
C GLU A 92 -5.59 16.66 -11.04
N SER A 93 -4.83 16.42 -9.97
CA SER A 93 -4.43 17.47 -9.04
C SER A 93 -3.66 18.58 -9.76
N PHE A 94 -2.70 18.24 -10.64
CA PHE A 94 -2.01 19.24 -11.47
C PHE A 94 -2.94 20.00 -12.41
N ARG A 95 -3.94 19.33 -12.99
CA ARG A 95 -4.95 19.96 -13.86
C ARG A 95 -5.81 20.97 -13.10
N VAL A 96 -6.27 20.58 -11.92
CA VAL A 96 -7.11 21.44 -11.06
C VAL A 96 -6.31 22.63 -10.53
N TYR A 97 -5.13 22.41 -9.94
CA TYR A 97 -4.30 23.50 -9.43
C TYR A 97 -3.80 24.43 -10.55
N GLY A 98 -3.51 23.86 -11.72
CA GLY A 98 -2.99 24.58 -12.88
C GLY A 98 -4.06 25.16 -13.81
N GLN A 99 -5.35 25.13 -13.45
CA GLN A 99 -6.44 25.53 -14.36
C GLN A 99 -6.34 26.96 -14.92
N HIS A 100 -5.60 27.84 -14.24
CA HIS A 100 -5.37 29.23 -14.63
C HIS A 100 -3.94 29.48 -15.16
N LEU A 101 -3.19 28.41 -15.47
CA LEU A 101 -1.81 28.48 -15.93
C LEU A 101 -1.68 27.88 -17.34
N PRO A 102 -0.79 28.41 -18.20
CA PRO A 102 -0.58 27.92 -19.56
C PRO A 102 0.33 26.67 -19.59
N LEU A 103 0.09 25.70 -18.70
CA LEU A 103 0.92 24.52 -18.52
C LEU A 103 0.19 23.25 -18.96
N ARG A 104 0.92 22.32 -19.55
CA ARG A 104 0.43 21.01 -19.98
C ARG A 104 0.88 19.93 -19.03
N ASN A 105 -0.06 19.11 -18.58
CA ASN A 105 0.20 17.91 -17.80
C ASN A 105 -0.34 16.67 -18.51
N TYR A 106 0.27 15.51 -18.22
CA TYR A 106 -0.21 14.24 -18.71
C TYR A 106 0.23 13.07 -17.81
N ALA A 107 -0.61 12.04 -17.70
CA ALA A 107 -0.28 10.79 -17.03
C ALA A 107 0.12 9.69 -18.03
N VAL A 108 1.20 8.95 -17.75
CA VAL A 108 1.63 7.80 -18.54
C VAL A 108 1.85 6.58 -17.65
N TYR A 109 1.15 5.50 -17.97
CA TYR A 109 1.23 4.27 -17.19
C TYR A 109 0.91 3.02 -18.03
N GLY A 110 1.29 1.85 -17.50
CA GLY A 110 1.15 0.55 -18.15
C GLY A 110 -0.28 0.06 -18.37
N GLY A 111 -0.47 -1.05 -19.09
CA GLY A 111 -1.76 -1.74 -19.26
C GLY A 111 -2.83 -1.00 -20.07
N VAL A 112 -2.44 0.09 -20.73
CA VAL A 112 -3.18 0.71 -21.84
C VAL A 112 -2.24 0.83 -23.04
N SER A 113 -2.79 1.05 -24.24
CA SER A 113 -1.97 1.22 -25.46
C SER A 113 -0.92 2.32 -25.29
N ILE A 114 0.31 2.06 -25.75
CA ILE A 114 1.41 3.02 -25.66
C ILE A 114 1.29 4.12 -26.72
N ASN A 115 0.75 3.81 -27.90
CA ASN A 115 0.69 4.73 -29.04
C ASN A 115 -0.05 6.04 -28.72
N PRO A 116 -1.23 6.05 -28.07
CA PRO A 116 -1.88 7.30 -27.66
C PRO A 116 -1.02 8.16 -26.73
N GLN A 117 -0.25 7.53 -25.83
CA GLN A 117 0.66 8.25 -24.93
C GLN A 117 1.84 8.86 -25.71
N MET A 118 2.42 8.13 -26.66
CA MET A 118 3.46 8.67 -27.55
C MET A 118 2.96 9.87 -28.36
N MET A 119 1.73 9.78 -28.90
CA MET A 119 1.13 10.86 -29.68
C MET A 119 0.92 12.12 -28.84
N LYS A 120 0.50 11.99 -27.58
CA LYS A 120 0.33 13.13 -26.66
C LYS A 120 1.66 13.81 -26.33
N LEU A 121 2.73 13.04 -26.15
CA LEU A 121 4.07 13.57 -25.84
C LEU A 121 4.69 14.40 -26.97
N ARG A 122 4.23 14.24 -28.22
CA ARG A 122 4.79 14.97 -29.38
C ARG A 122 4.80 16.47 -29.24
N LYS A 123 3.82 17.04 -28.53
CA LYS A 123 3.75 18.50 -28.34
C LYS A 123 4.66 19.01 -27.21
N GLY A 124 5.29 18.13 -26.44
CA GLY A 124 5.96 18.49 -25.17
C GLY A 124 4.95 18.60 -24.04
N ILE A 125 5.36 18.21 -22.82
CA ILE A 125 4.52 18.19 -21.62
C ILE A 125 5.30 18.82 -20.47
N ASP A 126 4.75 19.84 -19.82
CA ASP A 126 5.43 20.55 -18.73
C ASP A 126 5.58 19.67 -17.49
N VAL A 127 4.50 18.97 -17.11
CA VAL A 127 4.48 18.03 -15.98
C VAL A 127 4.05 16.64 -16.46
N LEU A 128 4.96 15.68 -16.44
CA LEU A 128 4.66 14.28 -16.74
C LEU A 128 4.53 13.50 -15.44
N VAL A 129 3.37 12.89 -15.22
CA VAL A 129 3.17 11.92 -14.13
C VAL A 129 3.32 10.52 -14.71
N ALA A 130 4.16 9.67 -14.12
CA ALA A 130 4.51 8.40 -14.73
C ALA A 130 4.71 7.25 -13.75
N THR A 131 4.28 6.05 -14.13
CA THR A 131 4.76 4.80 -13.49
C THR A 131 6.11 4.40 -14.09
N PRO A 132 7.09 3.91 -13.29
CA PRO A 132 8.47 3.67 -13.75
C PRO A 132 8.59 2.83 -15.03
N GLY A 133 7.93 1.67 -15.08
CA GLY A 133 8.01 0.78 -16.25
C GLY A 133 7.55 1.43 -17.55
N ARG A 134 6.40 2.13 -17.53
CA ARG A 134 5.90 2.83 -18.74
C ARG A 134 6.79 3.99 -19.14
N LEU A 135 7.38 4.71 -18.19
CA LEU A 135 8.31 5.78 -18.49
C LEU A 135 9.52 5.25 -19.28
N LEU A 136 10.09 4.13 -18.84
CA LEU A 136 11.20 3.48 -19.52
C LEU A 136 10.83 3.00 -20.92
N ASP A 137 9.64 2.41 -21.11
CA ASP A 137 9.18 2.01 -22.43
C ASP A 137 9.12 3.20 -23.40
N LEU A 138 8.54 4.32 -22.94
CA LEU A 138 8.45 5.56 -23.73
C LEU A 138 9.83 6.16 -24.02
N TYR A 139 10.73 6.13 -23.04
CA TYR A 139 12.10 6.61 -23.20
C TYR A 139 12.88 5.77 -24.22
N ARG A 140 12.80 4.43 -24.13
CA ARG A 140 13.43 3.48 -25.06
C ARG A 140 12.90 3.62 -26.49
N GLN A 141 11.63 4.01 -26.64
CA GLN A 141 11.03 4.32 -27.95
C GLN A 141 11.28 5.76 -28.43
N ASN A 142 12.12 6.52 -27.72
CA ASN A 142 12.43 7.93 -28.02
C ASN A 142 11.18 8.85 -28.05
N ALA A 143 10.12 8.44 -27.35
CA ALA A 143 8.87 9.20 -27.24
C ALA A 143 8.95 10.30 -26.17
N VAL A 144 9.87 10.18 -25.21
CA VAL A 144 10.15 11.18 -24.18
C VAL A 144 11.65 11.41 -24.03
N LYS A 145 12.05 12.66 -23.78
CA LYS A 145 13.42 13.14 -23.59
C LYS A 145 13.50 13.96 -22.30
N PHE A 146 14.61 13.82 -21.58
CA PHE A 146 14.82 14.45 -20.27
C PHE A 146 15.80 15.64 -20.31
N ASN A 147 16.14 16.12 -21.49
CA ASN A 147 17.08 17.24 -21.70
C ASN A 147 16.62 18.57 -21.07
N GLN A 148 15.31 18.78 -20.94
CA GLN A 148 14.72 19.96 -20.30
C GLN A 148 14.24 19.68 -18.87
N LEU A 149 14.51 18.50 -18.30
CA LEU A 149 14.00 18.13 -16.98
C LEU A 149 14.69 18.94 -15.87
N GLN A 150 13.90 19.67 -15.09
CA GLN A 150 14.34 20.55 -14.02
C GLN A 150 14.03 20.00 -12.63
N VAL A 151 12.93 19.24 -12.50
CA VAL A 151 12.45 18.72 -11.22
C VAL A 151 12.04 17.25 -11.34
N LEU A 152 12.49 16.43 -10.39
CA LEU A 152 12.02 15.07 -10.16
C LEU A 152 11.24 15.01 -8.85
N VAL A 153 10.06 14.40 -8.88
CA VAL A 153 9.30 14.05 -7.68
C VAL A 153 9.14 12.53 -7.62
N LEU A 154 9.40 11.94 -6.46
CA LEU A 154 9.10 10.55 -6.14
C LEU A 154 7.97 10.58 -5.12
N ASP A 155 6.75 10.21 -5.51
CA ASP A 155 5.61 10.11 -4.60
C ASP A 155 5.30 8.65 -4.28
N GLU A 156 5.07 8.38 -2.99
CA GLU A 156 5.04 7.03 -2.41
C GLU A 156 6.30 6.22 -2.79
N ALA A 157 7.48 6.76 -2.47
CA ALA A 157 8.76 6.13 -2.81
C ALA A 157 8.98 4.76 -2.15
N ASP A 158 8.57 4.60 -0.88
CA ASP A 158 8.54 3.30 -0.19
C ASP A 158 7.72 2.29 -0.97
N ARG A 159 6.58 2.75 -1.47
CA ARG A 159 5.68 1.92 -2.22
C ARG A 159 6.24 1.42 -3.55
N MET A 160 7.02 2.25 -4.24
CA MET A 160 7.68 1.82 -5.47
C MET A 160 8.68 0.69 -5.21
N LEU A 161 9.39 0.74 -4.07
CA LEU A 161 10.31 -0.33 -3.67
C LEU A 161 9.56 -1.61 -3.29
N ASP A 162 8.45 -1.51 -2.55
CA ASP A 162 7.65 -2.67 -2.16
C ASP A 162 7.04 -3.41 -3.37
N LEU A 163 6.75 -2.67 -4.44
CA LEU A 163 6.28 -3.23 -5.71
C LEU A 163 7.40 -3.82 -6.58
N GLY A 164 8.65 -3.72 -6.13
CA GLY A 164 9.81 -4.27 -6.82
C GLY A 164 10.35 -3.40 -7.95
N PHE A 165 10.01 -2.10 -8.01
CA PHE A 165 10.48 -1.20 -9.07
C PHE A 165 11.93 -0.74 -8.92
N SER A 166 12.71 -1.32 -8.01
CA SER A 166 14.08 -0.85 -7.74
C SER A 166 14.93 -0.80 -9.01
N ARG A 167 14.86 -1.84 -9.86
CA ARG A 167 15.64 -1.89 -11.10
C ARG A 167 15.18 -0.84 -12.11
N GLU A 168 13.87 -0.68 -12.27
CA GLU A 168 13.30 0.34 -13.14
C GLU A 168 13.65 1.75 -12.67
N LEU A 169 13.67 1.98 -11.36
CA LEU A 169 14.09 3.26 -10.79
C LEU A 169 15.56 3.55 -11.09
N ASP A 170 16.45 2.57 -10.93
CA ASP A 170 17.87 2.71 -11.26
C ASP A 170 18.09 3.08 -12.75
N ASP A 171 17.38 2.39 -13.65
CA ASP A 171 17.38 2.68 -15.09
C ASP A 171 16.87 4.10 -15.38
N VAL A 172 15.79 4.52 -14.71
CA VAL A 172 15.25 5.88 -14.85
C VAL A 172 16.29 6.89 -14.40
N PHE A 173 16.82 6.77 -13.19
CA PHE A 173 17.78 7.73 -12.63
C PHE A 173 19.05 7.86 -13.47
N THR A 174 19.49 6.78 -14.10
CA THR A 174 20.60 6.78 -15.05
C THR A 174 20.31 7.62 -16.30
N ALA A 175 19.05 7.61 -16.78
CA ALA A 175 18.62 8.40 -17.92
C ALA A 175 18.36 9.88 -17.61
N LEU A 176 18.16 10.25 -16.33
CA LEU A 176 17.84 11.63 -15.93
C LEU A 176 19.08 12.53 -15.84
N PRO A 177 18.95 13.85 -16.09
CA PRO A 177 20.04 14.80 -15.90
C PRO A 177 20.49 14.85 -14.43
N LYS A 178 21.81 14.93 -14.21
CA LYS A 178 22.40 15.00 -12.85
C LYS A 178 22.03 16.25 -12.07
N ARG A 179 21.91 17.40 -12.75
CA ARG A 179 21.54 18.68 -12.14
C ARG A 179 20.05 18.91 -12.28
N ARG A 180 19.31 18.68 -11.19
CA ARG A 180 17.87 18.90 -11.06
C ARG A 180 17.54 19.06 -9.58
N GLN A 181 16.37 19.62 -9.27
CA GLN A 181 15.80 19.56 -7.94
C GLN A 181 15.10 18.21 -7.76
N THR A 182 15.27 17.54 -6.63
CA THR A 182 14.61 16.26 -6.33
C THR A 182 13.80 16.34 -5.05
N LEU A 183 12.54 15.91 -5.13
CA LEU A 183 11.60 15.87 -4.01
C LEU A 183 11.18 14.41 -3.77
N LEU A 184 11.44 13.89 -2.58
CA LEU A 184 11.10 12.52 -2.19
C LEU A 184 10.01 12.55 -1.12
N PHE A 185 8.86 11.96 -1.44
CA PHE A 185 7.72 11.79 -0.55
C PHE A 185 7.50 10.30 -0.27
N SER A 186 7.36 9.98 1.01
CA SER A 186 7.19 8.61 1.48
C SER A 186 6.21 8.60 2.66
N ALA A 187 5.58 7.47 2.94
CA ALA A 187 4.83 7.32 4.19
C ALA A 187 5.79 7.04 5.36
N THR A 188 6.93 6.41 5.08
CA THR A 188 7.91 6.03 6.09
C THR A 188 9.36 6.36 5.69
N PHE A 189 10.23 6.52 6.68
CA PHE A 189 11.68 6.55 6.49
C PHE A 189 12.29 5.18 6.83
N SER A 190 12.01 4.18 5.99
CA SER A 190 12.73 2.90 6.04
C SER A 190 14.20 3.10 5.66
N ASP A 191 15.06 2.12 5.99
CA ASP A 191 16.48 2.21 5.66
C ASP A 191 16.72 2.24 4.15
N ALA A 192 15.89 1.55 3.38
CA ALA A 192 15.91 1.59 1.92
C ALA A 192 15.59 2.99 1.38
N ILE A 193 14.62 3.68 1.98
CA ILE A 193 14.28 5.06 1.61
C ILE A 193 15.38 6.04 2.01
N ARG A 194 15.99 5.87 3.18
CA ARG A 194 17.16 6.66 3.58
C ARG A 194 18.33 6.44 2.64
N GLN A 195 18.55 5.20 2.17
CA GLN A 195 19.60 4.91 1.19
C GLN A 195 19.32 5.61 -0.13
N MET A 196 18.11 5.47 -0.68
CA MET A 196 17.69 6.15 -1.91
C MET A 196 17.85 7.67 -1.79
N ALA A 197 17.44 8.24 -0.66
CA ALA A 197 17.57 9.68 -0.42
C ALA A 197 19.02 10.16 -0.45
N ARG A 198 19.97 9.39 0.12
CA ARG A 198 21.40 9.73 0.11
C ARG A 198 22.00 9.75 -1.30
N GLU A 199 21.49 8.91 -2.20
CA GLU A 199 21.98 8.80 -3.57
C GLU A 199 21.38 9.87 -4.48
N LEU A 200 20.14 10.28 -4.23
CA LEU A 200 19.37 11.16 -5.13
C LEU A 200 19.33 12.63 -4.71
N LEU A 201 19.39 12.92 -3.40
CA LEU A 201 19.14 14.25 -2.86
C LEU A 201 20.44 14.98 -2.49
N ARG A 202 20.43 16.31 -2.62
CA ARG A 202 21.53 17.20 -2.23
C ARG A 202 21.07 18.18 -1.16
N ASP A 203 21.61 18.04 0.06
CA ASP A 203 21.24 18.86 1.24
C ASP A 203 19.70 19.05 1.39
N PRO A 204 18.93 17.95 1.47
CA PRO A 204 17.48 18.04 1.50
C PRO A 204 16.98 18.60 2.83
N LEU A 205 15.90 19.38 2.78
CA LEU A 205 15.09 19.61 3.96
C LEU A 205 14.37 18.29 4.32
N SER A 206 14.50 17.86 5.56
CA SER A 206 13.78 16.69 6.08
C SER A 206 12.55 17.13 6.87
N ILE A 207 11.38 16.68 6.45
CA ILE A 207 10.09 16.95 7.12
C ILE A 207 9.51 15.61 7.61
N GLU A 208 9.18 15.50 8.90
CA GLU A 208 8.54 14.31 9.47
C GLU A 208 7.31 14.74 10.28
N VAL A 209 6.13 14.66 9.65
CA VAL A 209 4.87 15.21 10.23
C VAL A 209 4.15 14.19 11.11
N SER A 210 4.51 12.91 11.08
CA SER A 210 3.86 11.91 11.92
C SER A 210 4.81 10.77 12.31
N PRO A 211 4.88 10.40 13.61
CA PRO A 211 5.64 9.24 14.03
C PRO A 211 5.06 7.95 13.42
N ARG A 212 5.92 6.96 13.19
CA ARG A 212 5.51 5.59 12.82
C ARG A 212 4.35 5.16 13.73
N ASN A 213 3.23 4.72 13.13
CA ASN A 213 2.01 4.21 13.80
C ASN A 213 0.95 5.24 14.26
N ALA A 214 0.99 6.50 13.83
CA ALA A 214 -0.03 7.48 14.22
C ALA A 214 -1.48 7.02 13.88
N ALA A 215 -1.70 6.41 12.71
CA ALA A 215 -3.02 5.88 12.32
C ALA A 215 -3.48 4.73 13.24
N ALA A 216 -2.55 3.88 13.68
CA ALA A 216 -2.87 2.80 14.60
C ALA A 216 -3.29 3.30 16.00
N LYS A 217 -3.01 4.57 16.34
CA LYS A 217 -3.43 5.19 17.60
C LYS A 217 -4.78 5.90 17.49
N SER A 218 -5.13 6.45 16.33
CA SER A 218 -6.38 7.20 16.13
C SER A 218 -7.58 6.32 15.73
N VAL A 219 -7.32 5.16 15.10
CA VAL A 219 -8.36 4.24 14.63
C VAL A 219 -8.69 3.20 15.69
N LYS A 220 -9.99 3.02 15.98
CA LYS A 220 -10.48 1.95 16.86
C LYS A 220 -10.43 0.62 16.13
N GLN A 221 -9.61 -0.31 16.64
CA GLN A 221 -9.29 -1.55 15.95
C GLN A 221 -9.59 -2.76 16.81
N TRP A 222 -10.18 -3.80 16.20
CA TRP A 222 -10.34 -5.11 16.83
C TRP A 222 -10.40 -6.21 15.76
N LEU A 223 -10.30 -7.45 16.21
CA LEU A 223 -10.43 -8.62 15.34
C LEU A 223 -11.58 -9.51 15.78
N ILE A 224 -12.14 -10.23 14.81
CA ILE A 224 -13.08 -11.33 15.02
C ILE A 224 -12.45 -12.59 14.45
N THR A 225 -12.30 -13.61 15.28
CA THR A 225 -11.77 -14.89 14.82
C THR A 225 -12.85 -15.71 14.16
N VAL A 226 -12.55 -16.29 12.99
CA VAL A 226 -13.53 -17.04 12.20
C VAL A 226 -12.83 -18.07 11.33
N ASP A 227 -13.50 -19.18 11.02
CA ASP A 227 -12.98 -20.14 10.04
C ASP A 227 -12.96 -19.51 8.65
N LYS A 228 -11.91 -19.82 7.87
CA LYS A 228 -11.68 -19.26 6.54
C LYS A 228 -12.92 -19.36 5.63
N LYS A 229 -13.62 -20.51 5.67
CA LYS A 229 -14.80 -20.78 4.85
C LYS A 229 -16.03 -19.95 5.24
N ARG A 230 -16.08 -19.43 6.47
CA ARG A 230 -17.21 -18.68 7.02
C ARG A 230 -16.98 -17.16 7.05
N LYS A 231 -15.86 -16.67 6.52
CA LYS A 231 -15.57 -15.23 6.48
C LYS A 231 -16.63 -14.43 5.71
N ALA A 232 -17.10 -14.92 4.56
CA ALA A 232 -18.14 -14.26 3.76
C ALA A 232 -19.49 -14.22 4.50
N GLU A 233 -19.89 -15.36 5.06
CA GLU A 233 -21.09 -15.48 5.92
C GLU A 233 -21.03 -14.51 7.11
N LEU A 234 -19.90 -14.47 7.82
CA LEU A 234 -19.69 -13.54 8.94
C LEU A 234 -19.75 -12.08 8.47
N PHE A 235 -19.13 -11.76 7.33
CA PHE A 235 -19.15 -10.39 6.80
C PHE A 235 -20.58 -9.92 6.51
N LEU A 236 -21.39 -10.75 5.86
CA LEU A 236 -22.81 -10.48 5.58
C LEU A 236 -23.63 -10.32 6.87
N HIS A 237 -23.43 -11.22 7.84
CA HIS A 237 -24.06 -11.14 9.15
C HIS A 237 -23.76 -9.80 9.84
N LEU A 238 -22.48 -9.41 9.90
CA LEU A 238 -22.06 -8.14 10.51
C LEU A 238 -22.61 -6.94 9.74
N LEU A 239 -22.63 -6.99 8.41
CA LEU A 239 -23.16 -5.93 7.56
C LEU A 239 -24.65 -5.68 7.87
N GLN A 240 -25.44 -6.76 8.03
CA GLN A 240 -26.87 -6.68 8.34
C GLN A 240 -27.14 -6.25 9.78
N GLU A 241 -26.47 -6.88 10.76
CA GLU A 241 -26.69 -6.62 12.18
C GLU A 241 -26.29 -5.19 12.56
N ARG A 242 -25.14 -4.73 12.07
CA ARG A 242 -24.57 -3.42 12.41
C ARG A 242 -24.99 -2.31 11.45
N ARG A 243 -25.71 -2.64 10.38
CA ARG A 243 -26.24 -1.69 9.37
C ARG A 243 -25.17 -0.73 8.86
N TRP A 244 -24.04 -1.28 8.42
CA TRP A 244 -22.92 -0.45 7.97
C TRP A 244 -23.30 0.42 6.77
N GLY A 245 -22.82 1.66 6.76
CA GLY A 245 -22.87 2.53 5.58
C GLY A 245 -21.81 2.13 4.56
N GLN A 246 -21.00 3.09 4.11
CA GLN A 246 -19.91 2.79 3.19
C GLN A 246 -18.75 2.05 3.87
N VAL A 247 -18.27 0.99 3.24
CA VAL A 247 -17.18 0.16 3.75
C VAL A 247 -16.17 -0.12 2.66
N LEU A 248 -14.89 0.10 2.97
CA LEU A 248 -13.78 -0.39 2.16
C LEU A 248 -13.29 -1.72 2.72
N VAL A 249 -13.36 -2.76 1.89
CA VAL A 249 -13.05 -4.14 2.26
C VAL A 249 -11.78 -4.57 1.55
N PHE A 250 -10.82 -5.11 2.29
CA PHE A 250 -9.58 -5.63 1.73
C PHE A 250 -9.55 -7.15 1.74
N ALA A 251 -9.38 -7.75 0.55
CA ALA A 251 -9.17 -9.17 0.36
C ALA A 251 -7.78 -9.44 -0.24
N LYS A 252 -7.23 -10.63 0.02
CA LYS A 252 -5.83 -10.96 -0.30
C LYS A 252 -5.60 -11.17 -1.80
N THR A 253 -6.59 -11.72 -2.50
CA THR A 253 -6.44 -12.17 -3.89
C THR A 253 -7.51 -11.55 -4.78
N ARG A 254 -7.18 -11.40 -6.06
CA ARG A 254 -8.09 -10.86 -7.09
C ARG A 254 -9.35 -11.71 -7.21
N LYS A 255 -9.18 -13.03 -7.25
CA LYS A 255 -10.28 -14.01 -7.25
C LYS A 255 -11.17 -13.85 -6.01
N GLY A 256 -10.57 -13.72 -4.82
CA GLY A 256 -11.34 -13.51 -3.58
C GLY A 256 -12.08 -12.17 -3.54
N VAL A 257 -11.57 -11.13 -4.21
CA VAL A 257 -12.31 -9.87 -4.40
C VAL A 257 -13.57 -10.11 -5.24
N ASP A 258 -13.43 -10.74 -6.40
CA ASP A 258 -14.55 -11.03 -7.29
C ASP A 258 -15.57 -11.95 -6.62
N GLU A 259 -15.13 -13.05 -5.98
CA GLU A 259 -16.00 -13.99 -5.27
C GLU A 259 -16.82 -13.31 -4.16
N LEU A 260 -16.22 -12.40 -3.39
CA LEU A 260 -16.93 -11.67 -2.34
C LEU A 260 -17.93 -10.66 -2.92
N VAL A 261 -17.59 -9.99 -4.02
CA VAL A 261 -18.51 -9.05 -4.68
C VAL A 261 -19.71 -9.79 -5.28
N ASP A 262 -19.49 -10.94 -5.93
CA ASP A 262 -20.56 -11.76 -6.49
C ASP A 262 -21.52 -12.24 -5.39
N GLU A 263 -21.00 -12.70 -4.25
CA GLU A 263 -21.80 -13.09 -3.09
C GLU A 263 -22.62 -11.91 -2.53
N LEU A 264 -21.98 -10.75 -2.36
CA LEU A 264 -22.65 -9.54 -1.87
C LEU A 264 -23.79 -9.10 -2.80
N GLN A 265 -23.53 -9.05 -4.11
CA GLN A 265 -24.53 -8.68 -5.11
C GLN A 265 -25.67 -9.71 -5.18
N GLY A 266 -25.36 -11.01 -5.02
CA GLY A 266 -26.37 -12.07 -4.92
C GLY A 266 -27.32 -11.90 -3.74
N GLN A 267 -26.87 -11.28 -2.65
CA GLN A 267 -27.67 -10.92 -1.48
C GLN A 267 -28.31 -9.52 -1.58
N GLY A 268 -28.23 -8.86 -2.75
CA GLY A 268 -28.80 -7.53 -2.97
C GLY A 268 -28.00 -6.37 -2.37
N VAL A 269 -26.75 -6.59 -1.97
CA VAL A 269 -25.85 -5.54 -1.44
C VAL A 269 -25.17 -4.81 -2.60
N SER A 270 -25.19 -3.47 -2.59
CA SER A 270 -24.48 -2.65 -3.57
C SER A 270 -22.96 -2.74 -3.36
N ALA A 271 -22.29 -3.58 -4.14
CA ALA A 271 -20.85 -3.82 -4.07
C ALA A 271 -20.15 -3.66 -5.43
N ASP A 272 -18.89 -3.23 -5.42
CA ASP A 272 -18.03 -3.14 -6.61
C ASP A 272 -16.60 -3.58 -6.29
N ALA A 273 -15.81 -3.92 -7.32
CA ALA A 273 -14.49 -4.53 -7.20
C ALA A 273 -13.38 -3.65 -7.79
N ILE A 274 -12.25 -3.54 -7.07
CA ILE A 274 -11.03 -2.90 -7.59
C ILE A 274 -9.78 -3.76 -7.38
N HIS A 275 -9.24 -4.30 -8.47
CA HIS A 275 -7.99 -5.06 -8.50
C HIS A 275 -7.29 -4.95 -9.85
N GLY A 276 -6.05 -5.44 -9.93
CA GLY A 276 -5.19 -5.26 -11.11
C GLY A 276 -5.63 -5.96 -12.40
N ASP A 277 -6.59 -6.88 -12.34
CA ASP A 277 -7.15 -7.56 -13.54
C ASP A 277 -8.38 -6.83 -14.10
N LYS A 278 -8.99 -5.91 -13.33
CA LYS A 278 -10.06 -5.07 -13.87
C LYS A 278 -9.46 -4.07 -14.87
N PRO A 279 -10.11 -3.84 -16.02
CA PRO A 279 -9.72 -2.78 -16.93
C PRO A 279 -9.65 -1.42 -16.23
N GLN A 280 -8.69 -0.56 -16.64
CA GLN A 280 -8.52 0.75 -16.01
C GLN A 280 -9.81 1.60 -15.97
N PRO A 281 -10.61 1.69 -17.06
CA PRO A 281 -11.86 2.43 -17.03
C PRO A 281 -12.87 1.89 -16.00
N SER A 282 -12.92 0.57 -15.83
CA SER A 282 -13.78 -0.07 -14.82
C SER A 282 -13.35 0.28 -13.40
N ARG A 283 -12.04 0.32 -13.15
CA ARG A 283 -11.47 0.68 -11.84
C ARG A 283 -11.76 2.13 -11.47
N LEU A 284 -11.61 3.05 -12.43
CA LEU A 284 -11.96 4.46 -12.25
C LEU A 284 -13.45 4.62 -11.97
N ARG A 285 -14.32 3.96 -12.75
CA ARG A 285 -15.76 3.98 -12.53
C ARG A 285 -16.15 3.43 -11.16
N ALA A 286 -15.58 2.31 -10.73
CA ALA A 286 -15.85 1.74 -9.40
C ALA A 286 -15.46 2.72 -8.28
N LEU A 287 -14.31 3.39 -8.41
CA LEU A 287 -13.86 4.42 -7.48
C LEU A 287 -14.81 5.62 -7.44
N GLU A 288 -15.21 6.15 -8.60
CA GLU A 288 -16.12 7.30 -8.72
C GLU A 288 -17.48 7.00 -8.08
N ARG A 289 -18.07 5.84 -8.39
CA ARG A 289 -19.34 5.40 -7.82
C ARG A 289 -19.27 5.21 -6.30
N PHE A 290 -18.15 4.69 -5.81
CA PHE A 290 -17.93 4.60 -4.37
C PHE A 290 -17.80 5.98 -3.73
N LYS A 291 -17.03 6.91 -4.31
CA LYS A 291 -16.95 8.30 -3.81
C LYS A 291 -18.31 9.01 -3.81
N ALA A 292 -19.16 8.72 -4.79
CA ALA A 292 -20.50 9.29 -4.92
C ALA A 292 -21.54 8.67 -3.95
N GLY A 293 -21.19 7.63 -3.20
CA GLY A 293 -22.14 6.95 -2.30
C GLY A 293 -23.08 5.96 -3.00
N GLU A 294 -22.91 5.72 -4.31
CA GLU A 294 -23.74 4.78 -5.08
C GLU A 294 -23.42 3.32 -4.77
N VAL A 295 -22.16 3.06 -4.41
CA VAL A 295 -21.66 1.75 -3.98
C VAL A 295 -21.45 1.78 -2.47
N GLN A 296 -22.08 0.82 -1.78
CA GLN A 296 -21.97 0.67 -0.33
C GLN A 296 -20.65 -0.02 0.02
N ILE A 297 -20.28 -1.07 -0.70
CA ILE A 297 -19.10 -1.88 -0.40
C ILE A 297 -18.12 -1.84 -1.57
N LEU A 298 -16.92 -1.29 -1.35
CA LEU A 298 -15.83 -1.41 -2.31
C LEU A 298 -14.87 -2.49 -1.84
N VAL A 299 -14.73 -3.57 -2.61
CA VAL A 299 -13.82 -4.67 -2.29
C VAL A 299 -12.55 -4.53 -3.12
N ALA A 300 -11.39 -4.56 -2.45
CA ALA A 300 -10.12 -4.25 -3.06
C ALA A 300 -9.00 -5.22 -2.66
N THR A 301 -8.02 -5.35 -3.54
CA THR A 301 -6.69 -5.88 -3.18
C THR A 301 -5.78 -4.74 -2.75
N ASP A 302 -4.76 -5.03 -1.92
CA ASP A 302 -3.81 -4.03 -1.45
C ASP A 302 -3.13 -3.26 -2.60
N VAL A 303 -2.83 -3.92 -3.71
CA VAL A 303 -2.14 -3.27 -4.83
C VAL A 303 -3.02 -2.22 -5.48
N ALA A 304 -4.32 -2.50 -5.58
CA ALA A 304 -5.26 -1.66 -6.30
C ALA A 304 -5.90 -0.57 -5.43
N ALA A 305 -5.92 -0.76 -4.11
CA ALA A 305 -6.43 0.23 -3.17
C ALA A 305 -5.36 1.18 -2.60
N ARG A 306 -4.07 0.89 -2.79
CA ARG A 306 -3.00 1.82 -2.44
C ARG A 306 -2.96 3.01 -3.40
N GLY A 307 -2.75 4.19 -2.85
CA GLY A 307 -2.84 5.46 -3.58
C GLY A 307 -4.26 5.96 -3.82
N LEU A 308 -5.31 5.14 -3.66
CA LEU A 308 -6.68 5.63 -3.84
C LEU A 308 -6.97 6.79 -2.88
N ASP A 309 -7.40 7.91 -3.44
CA ASP A 309 -7.92 9.06 -2.72
C ASP A 309 -9.32 8.77 -2.18
N ILE A 310 -9.43 7.78 -1.29
CA ILE A 310 -10.65 7.45 -0.55
C ILE A 310 -10.29 7.61 0.91
N ASP A 311 -10.50 8.81 1.42
CA ASP A 311 -10.20 9.17 2.80
C ASP A 311 -11.51 9.44 3.56
N ASP A 312 -11.44 9.38 4.89
CA ASP A 312 -12.56 9.64 5.81
C ASP A 312 -13.74 8.65 5.75
N LEU A 313 -13.45 7.38 5.45
CA LEU A 313 -14.46 6.33 5.56
C LEU A 313 -14.81 6.06 7.02
N PRO A 314 -16.07 5.69 7.33
CA PRO A 314 -16.46 5.32 8.69
C PRO A 314 -15.87 3.98 9.12
N LEU A 315 -15.68 3.05 8.17
CA LEU A 315 -15.26 1.68 8.44
C LEU A 315 -14.34 1.12 7.36
N VAL A 316 -13.27 0.47 7.81
CA VAL A 316 -12.42 -0.42 7.00
C VAL A 316 -12.54 -1.85 7.50
N VAL A 317 -12.71 -2.80 6.60
CA VAL A 317 -12.72 -4.24 6.95
C VAL A 317 -11.57 -4.96 6.27
N ASN A 318 -10.68 -5.55 7.06
CA ASN A 318 -9.71 -6.52 6.59
C ASN A 318 -10.41 -7.89 6.51
N PHE A 319 -10.99 -8.20 5.35
CA PHE A 319 -11.56 -9.53 5.11
C PHE A 319 -10.48 -10.60 5.19
N ASP A 320 -9.31 -10.30 4.62
CA ASP A 320 -8.07 -11.05 4.86
C ASP A 320 -7.00 -10.15 5.45
N LEU A 321 -6.12 -10.68 6.30
CA LEU A 321 -4.97 -9.91 6.76
C LEU A 321 -3.96 -9.70 5.61
N PRO A 322 -3.30 -8.53 5.54
CA PRO A 322 -2.28 -8.29 4.53
C PRO A 322 -1.08 -9.22 4.73
N ILE A 323 -0.38 -9.49 3.62
CA ILE A 323 0.84 -10.31 3.64
C ILE A 323 2.00 -9.55 4.28
N VAL A 324 2.05 -8.23 4.06
CA VAL A 324 3.05 -7.31 4.61
C VAL A 324 2.41 -6.51 5.73
N ALA A 325 3.03 -6.42 6.90
CA ALA A 325 2.43 -5.80 8.08
C ALA A 325 2.17 -4.30 7.89
N GLU A 326 3.05 -3.61 7.16
CA GLU A 326 2.96 -2.18 6.85
C GLU A 326 1.66 -1.83 6.12
N ASP A 327 1.16 -2.74 5.29
CA ASP A 327 -0.11 -2.56 4.59
C ASP A 327 -1.29 -2.44 5.53
N TYR A 328 -1.24 -3.09 6.68
CA TYR A 328 -2.29 -2.97 7.67
C TYR A 328 -2.47 -1.51 8.10
N VAL A 329 -1.36 -0.80 8.36
CA VAL A 329 -1.38 0.63 8.72
C VAL A 329 -1.93 1.46 7.56
N HIS A 330 -1.59 1.12 6.31
CA HIS A 330 -2.13 1.80 5.13
C HIS A 330 -3.62 1.58 4.91
N ARG A 331 -4.12 0.36 5.19
CA ARG A 331 -5.53 0.00 5.07
C ARG A 331 -6.36 0.76 6.10
N ILE A 332 -6.02 0.64 7.38
CA ILE A 332 -6.76 1.31 8.46
C ILE A 332 -6.61 2.83 8.37
N GLY A 333 -5.52 3.32 7.77
CA GLY A 333 -5.34 4.73 7.49
C GLY A 333 -6.35 5.32 6.50
N ARG A 334 -7.24 4.52 5.89
CA ARG A 334 -8.38 5.00 5.09
C ARG A 334 -9.58 5.46 5.92
N THR A 335 -9.49 5.30 7.24
CA THR A 335 -10.47 5.79 8.20
C THR A 335 -9.77 6.62 9.29
N GLY A 336 -10.55 7.43 10.02
CA GLY A 336 -10.09 8.14 11.22
C GLY A 336 -9.05 9.25 10.98
N ARG A 337 -9.22 10.06 9.92
CA ARG A 337 -8.41 11.28 9.69
C ARG A 337 -9.17 12.55 10.10
N ALA A 338 -8.46 13.67 10.10
CA ALA A 338 -8.99 15.02 10.43
C ALA A 338 -9.73 15.18 11.78
N GLY A 339 -9.40 14.33 12.77
CA GLY A 339 -10.01 14.38 14.11
C GLY A 339 -11.26 13.51 14.30
N ALA A 340 -11.71 12.81 13.24
CA ALA A 340 -12.78 11.82 13.35
C ALA A 340 -12.27 10.47 13.89
N THR A 341 -13.10 9.75 14.65
CA THR A 341 -12.81 8.38 15.10
C THR A 341 -13.28 7.38 14.05
N GLY A 342 -12.33 6.70 13.40
CA GLY A 342 -12.59 5.63 12.45
C GLY A 342 -12.59 4.24 13.09
N GLU A 343 -13.28 3.28 12.48
CA GLU A 343 -13.24 1.87 12.91
C GLU A 343 -12.54 0.97 11.89
N ALA A 344 -11.76 0.01 12.36
CA ALA A 344 -11.18 -1.03 11.52
C ALA A 344 -11.38 -2.42 12.14
N ILE A 345 -11.96 -3.34 11.36
CA ILE A 345 -12.28 -4.70 11.79
C ILE A 345 -11.46 -5.69 10.97
N SER A 346 -10.84 -6.66 11.64
CA SER A 346 -10.11 -7.74 10.95
C SER A 346 -10.77 -9.10 11.16
N LEU A 347 -11.08 -9.80 10.07
CA LEU A 347 -11.56 -11.18 10.11
C LEU A 347 -10.36 -12.12 10.01
N VAL A 348 -10.10 -12.90 11.06
CA VAL A 348 -8.84 -13.64 11.20
C VAL A 348 -9.12 -15.14 11.32
N CYS A 349 -8.53 -15.94 10.42
CA CYS A 349 -8.53 -17.39 10.53
C CYS A 349 -7.18 -17.92 11.07
N ALA A 350 -7.13 -19.21 11.41
CA ALA A 350 -5.95 -19.82 12.05
C ALA A 350 -4.67 -19.71 11.20
N ASP A 351 -4.81 -19.78 9.87
CA ASP A 351 -3.69 -19.71 8.92
C ASP A 351 -3.00 -18.33 8.90
N GLU A 352 -3.65 -17.30 9.43
CA GLU A 352 -3.18 -15.91 9.37
C GLU A 352 -2.50 -15.44 10.67
N VAL A 353 -2.29 -16.34 11.63
CA VAL A 353 -1.70 -15.98 12.94
C VAL A 353 -0.31 -15.34 12.83
N GLN A 354 0.51 -15.76 11.86
CA GLN A 354 1.82 -15.15 11.62
C GLN A 354 1.70 -13.72 11.09
N LEU A 355 0.71 -13.48 10.22
CA LEU A 355 0.42 -12.14 9.70
C LEU A 355 -0.09 -11.23 10.84
N LEU A 356 -1.01 -11.75 11.67
CA LEU A 356 -1.49 -11.06 12.86
C LEU A 356 -0.33 -10.67 13.79
N SER A 357 0.56 -11.61 14.07
CA SER A 357 1.71 -11.38 14.94
C SER A 357 2.64 -10.29 14.41
N ALA A 358 2.96 -10.32 13.10
CA ALA A 358 3.77 -9.29 12.47
C ALA A 358 3.10 -7.91 12.53
N ILE A 359 1.78 -7.85 12.33
CA ILE A 359 0.99 -6.62 12.45
C ILE A 359 1.07 -6.07 13.88
N GLU A 360 0.79 -6.90 14.89
CA GLU A 360 0.80 -6.48 16.31
C GLU A 360 2.16 -5.98 16.78
N VAL A 361 3.25 -6.59 16.30
CA VAL A 361 4.63 -6.10 16.51
C VAL A 361 4.82 -4.72 15.89
N LEU A 362 4.42 -4.54 14.64
CA LEU A 362 4.57 -3.28 13.92
C LEU A 362 3.82 -2.16 14.65
N ILE A 363 2.55 -2.39 15.00
CA ILE A 363 1.71 -1.40 15.67
C ILE A 363 2.01 -1.27 17.18
N LYS A 364 2.84 -2.16 17.73
CA LYS A 364 3.22 -2.24 19.15
C LYS A 364 2.02 -2.38 20.11
N GLN A 365 0.97 -3.05 19.66
CA GLN A 365 -0.24 -3.33 20.44
C GLN A 365 -0.88 -4.62 19.97
N THR A 366 -1.49 -5.37 20.88
CA THR A 366 -2.34 -6.52 20.54
C THR A 366 -3.74 -6.04 20.17
N LEU A 367 -4.33 -6.65 19.15
CA LEU A 367 -5.69 -6.33 18.73
C LEU A 367 -6.68 -7.01 19.67
N GLN A 368 -7.66 -6.25 20.16
CA GLN A 368 -8.73 -6.81 20.97
C GLN A 368 -9.45 -7.90 20.17
N ARG A 369 -9.60 -9.09 20.74
CA ARG A 369 -10.39 -10.17 20.14
C ARG A 369 -11.83 -10.03 20.61
N ARG A 370 -12.76 -10.06 19.66
CA ARG A 370 -14.21 -10.11 19.93
C ARG A 370 -14.77 -11.38 19.30
N ASP A 371 -15.46 -12.16 20.12
CA ASP A 371 -16.18 -13.32 19.63
C ASP A 371 -17.53 -12.85 19.07
N GLU A 372 -17.95 -13.44 17.95
CA GLU A 372 -19.25 -13.20 17.34
C GLU A 372 -20.10 -14.47 17.51
N PRO A 373 -21.21 -14.42 18.27
CA PRO A 373 -22.06 -15.59 18.49
C PRO A 373 -22.47 -16.27 17.18
N GLY A 374 -22.39 -17.59 17.13
CA GLY A 374 -22.66 -18.37 15.92
C GLY A 374 -21.49 -18.46 14.93
N PHE A 375 -20.39 -17.71 15.14
CA PHE A 375 -19.21 -17.70 14.26
C PHE A 375 -17.90 -18.08 14.96
N VAL A 376 -17.99 -18.64 16.17
CA VAL A 376 -16.81 -19.16 16.90
C VAL A 376 -16.11 -20.22 16.03
N PRO A 377 -14.80 -20.08 15.77
CA PRO A 377 -14.10 -20.95 14.84
C PRO A 377 -13.82 -22.32 15.45
N ASP A 378 -13.97 -23.37 14.63
CA ASP A 378 -13.50 -24.72 14.94
C ASP A 378 -11.97 -24.74 15.01
N HIS A 379 -11.30 -24.06 14.07
CA HIS A 379 -9.85 -23.91 14.06
C HIS A 379 -9.43 -22.69 14.88
N ARG A 380 -9.04 -22.94 16.13
CA ARG A 380 -8.61 -21.89 17.05
C ARG A 380 -7.43 -21.08 16.50
N VAL A 381 -7.62 -19.77 16.37
CA VAL A 381 -6.54 -18.80 16.15
C VAL A 381 -5.71 -18.67 17.44
N PRO A 382 -4.41 -19.04 17.46
CA PRO A 382 -3.57 -18.91 18.64
C PRO A 382 -3.50 -17.46 19.14
N GLN A 383 -3.24 -17.26 20.43
CA GLN A 383 -2.99 -15.93 20.99
C GLN A 383 -1.59 -15.46 20.61
N THR A 384 -1.43 -14.15 20.51
CA THR A 384 -0.22 -13.45 20.13
C THR A 384 0.07 -12.37 21.17
N ASP A 385 1.32 -11.93 21.26
CA ASP A 385 1.70 -10.75 22.02
C ASP A 385 2.34 -9.68 21.13
N ALA A 386 2.46 -8.46 21.64
CA ALA A 386 3.03 -7.33 20.91
C ALA A 386 4.55 -7.47 20.66
N THR A 387 5.18 -8.55 21.14
CA THR A 387 6.60 -8.86 20.89
C THR A 387 6.79 -9.86 19.74
N GLY A 388 5.70 -10.41 19.22
CA GLY A 388 5.73 -11.35 18.10
C GLY A 388 5.70 -12.82 18.53
N ALA A 389 5.51 -13.12 19.82
CA ALA A 389 5.42 -14.49 20.26
C ALA A 389 4.01 -15.04 20.06
N ILE A 390 3.92 -16.22 19.46
CA ILE A 390 2.67 -16.99 19.40
C ILE A 390 2.56 -17.81 20.68
N LEU A 391 1.62 -17.44 21.53
CA LEU A 391 1.37 -18.08 22.82
C LEU A 391 0.72 -19.45 22.61
N LYS A 392 1.51 -20.50 22.82
CA LYS A 392 1.00 -21.88 22.88
C LYS A 392 0.11 -22.03 24.11
N LYS A 393 -1.01 -22.74 23.98
CA LYS A 393 -1.86 -23.11 25.13
C LYS A 393 -0.97 -23.81 26.19
N PRO A 394 -1.11 -23.49 27.49
CA PRO A 394 -0.55 -24.35 28.52
C PRO A 394 -1.10 -25.76 28.30
N LYS A 395 -0.21 -26.76 28.22
CA LYS A 395 -0.64 -28.16 28.14
C LYS A 395 -1.50 -28.42 29.38
N LYS A 396 -2.76 -28.83 29.20
CA LYS A 396 -3.58 -29.33 30.32
C LYS A 396 -2.74 -30.37 31.07
N PRO A 397 -2.62 -30.29 32.41
CA PRO A 397 -1.93 -31.33 33.16
C PRO A 397 -2.59 -32.67 32.85
N LYS A 398 -1.79 -33.67 32.45
CA LYS A 398 -2.28 -35.04 32.27
C LYS A 398 -2.90 -35.47 33.60
N LYS A 399 -4.19 -35.81 33.61
CA LYS A 399 -4.81 -36.47 34.78
C LYS A 399 -3.95 -37.69 35.14
N PRO A 400 -3.58 -37.89 36.42
CA PRO A 400 -2.92 -39.11 36.85
C PRO A 400 -3.79 -40.31 36.45
N LYS A 401 -3.19 -41.32 35.80
CA LYS A 401 -3.84 -42.62 35.64
C LYS A 401 -4.04 -43.19 37.04
N GLU A 402 -5.30 -43.34 37.46
CA GLU A 402 -5.63 -44.15 38.63
C GLU A 402 -5.08 -45.56 38.42
N GLN A 403 -4.22 -46.00 39.34
CA GLN A 403 -3.79 -47.39 39.45
C GLN A 403 -4.97 -48.19 39.98
N ALA A 404 -5.62 -48.95 39.11
CA ALA A 404 -6.55 -50.00 39.53
C ALA A 404 -5.74 -51.13 40.18
N ALA A 405 -5.94 -51.31 41.49
CA ALA A 405 -5.41 -52.40 42.27
C ALA A 405 -6.20 -53.70 42.02
N GLY A 406 -5.49 -54.73 41.55
CA GLY A 406 -5.66 -56.16 41.90
C GLY A 406 -6.93 -56.92 41.46
N LYS A 407 -6.76 -57.95 40.60
CA LYS A 407 -6.71 -59.37 41.04
C LYS A 407 -6.54 -60.37 39.88
N ASP A 408 -5.48 -61.18 40.03
CA ASP A 408 -5.32 -62.62 39.79
C ASP A 408 -5.79 -63.31 38.49
N GLY A 409 -4.82 -63.92 37.80
CA GLY A 409 -5.04 -64.89 36.72
C GLY A 409 -3.75 -65.43 36.14
N LYS A 410 -3.25 -66.54 36.72
CA LYS A 410 -2.02 -67.30 36.41
C LYS A 410 -1.75 -67.56 34.91
N GLY A 411 -0.48 -67.47 34.54
CA GLY A 411 0.08 -68.03 33.30
C GLY A 411 1.58 -67.73 33.18
N ALA A 412 2.42 -68.66 33.64
CA ALA A 412 3.87 -68.56 33.65
C ALA A 412 4.48 -68.94 32.28
N ALA A 413 5.53 -68.23 31.85
CA ALA A 413 6.81 -68.83 31.41
C ALA A 413 7.88 -67.75 31.10
N LEU A 414 8.84 -67.72 32.03
CA LEU A 414 10.25 -67.29 31.98
C LEU A 414 10.93 -66.99 30.63
N GLY A 415 11.73 -65.92 30.64
CA GLY A 415 12.88 -65.73 29.75
C GLY A 415 13.38 -64.28 29.76
N ARG A 416 14.34 -63.97 30.64
CA ARG A 416 14.88 -62.61 30.84
C ARG A 416 16.41 -62.67 30.69
N TRP A 417 16.95 -61.70 29.93
CA TRP A 417 18.35 -61.24 29.79
C TRP A 417 19.32 -62.07 28.94
N ILE A 418 19.84 -61.45 27.86
CA ILE A 418 21.19 -60.85 27.83
C ILE A 418 21.26 -59.76 26.74
N ASP A 419 21.98 -58.69 27.11
CA ASP A 419 22.52 -57.55 26.38
C ASP A 419 22.80 -57.68 24.88
N SER A 420 22.68 -56.55 24.15
CA SER A 420 23.78 -56.04 23.30
C SER A 420 23.41 -54.77 22.51
N GLU A 421 24.46 -54.00 22.28
CA GLU A 421 24.53 -52.63 21.80
C GLU A 421 24.08 -52.40 20.35
N LYS A 422 23.89 -51.10 20.04
CA LYS A 422 23.53 -50.52 18.73
C LYS A 422 24.43 -51.00 17.58
N PRO A 423 23.88 -51.10 16.35
CA PRO A 423 24.68 -50.90 15.14
C PRO A 423 24.32 -49.60 14.41
N LYS A 424 25.36 -48.83 14.07
CA LYS A 424 25.37 -47.87 12.96
C LYS A 424 25.61 -48.64 11.66
N VAL A 425 24.83 -48.40 10.60
CA VAL A 425 25.22 -48.80 9.23
C VAL A 425 24.93 -47.69 8.22
N LYS A 426 25.93 -47.45 7.36
CA LYS A 426 26.04 -46.44 6.31
C LYS A 426 25.70 -47.06 4.94
N ALA A 427 25.03 -46.25 4.11
CA ALA A 427 24.77 -46.27 2.66
C ALA A 427 25.10 -47.48 1.74
N VAL A 428 24.17 -47.78 0.83
CA VAL A 428 24.32 -48.71 -0.31
C VAL A 428 24.23 -47.98 -1.68
N ARG A 429 25.37 -48.03 -2.40
CA ARG A 429 25.71 -48.00 -3.85
C ARG A 429 24.81 -47.42 -4.98
N LYS A 430 25.46 -46.49 -5.73
CA LYS A 430 25.79 -46.34 -7.19
C LYS A 430 24.89 -46.81 -8.36
N GLY A 431 24.69 -45.87 -9.30
CA GLY A 431 24.81 -46.01 -10.78
C GLY A 431 23.84 -45.11 -11.59
N PRO A 432 24.05 -44.76 -12.89
CA PRO A 432 25.27 -44.59 -13.70
C PRO A 432 25.42 -43.15 -14.27
N GLY A 433 26.59 -42.81 -14.82
CA GLY A 433 26.87 -41.50 -15.42
C GLY A 433 26.84 -41.51 -16.95
N PHE A 434 26.47 -40.38 -17.55
CA PHE A 434 26.76 -40.03 -18.95
C PHE A 434 26.91 -38.51 -19.13
N GLY A 435 27.99 -38.11 -19.82
CA GLY A 435 27.98 -37.02 -20.79
C GLY A 435 28.27 -35.59 -20.30
N LYS A 436 29.55 -35.19 -20.29
CA LYS A 436 29.95 -33.78 -20.47
C LYS A 436 29.99 -33.48 -21.98
N VAL A 437 29.29 -32.42 -22.40
CA VAL A 437 29.56 -31.75 -23.69
C VAL A 437 30.14 -30.37 -23.40
N LYS A 438 31.37 -30.17 -23.86
CA LYS A 438 32.00 -28.84 -24.02
C LYS A 438 31.31 -28.09 -25.16
N LYS A 439 31.08 -26.80 -24.98
CA LYS A 439 31.32 -25.73 -25.98
C LYS A 439 31.77 -24.51 -25.16
N GLY A 440 32.86 -23.82 -25.48
CA GLY A 440 33.21 -23.37 -26.82
C GLY A 440 32.59 -22.00 -26.98
#